data_AF-A0AAX4A7U2-F1
#
_entry.id   AF-A0AAX4A7U2-F1
#
_cell.length_a   1.000
_cell.length_b   1.000
_cell.length_c   1.000
_cell.angle_alpha   90.00
_cell.angle_beta   90.00
_cell.angle_gamma   90.00
#
_symmetry.space_group_name_H-M   'P 1'
#
loop_
_entity.id
_entity.type
_entity.pdbx_description
1 polymer ?
#
loop_
_entity_poly.entity_id
_entity_poly.type
_entity_poly.pdbx_seq_one_letter_code
_entity_poly.pdbx_strand_id
1 'polypeptide(L)' 'MKKSKQTQESIDIIIGEKIVANLSFNAYETGALDAQLTINGPQDFHNSEEAKNELNELISEAFEASKNKLAAYEVTEN' A
#
# COMPACT_ATOMS: atom_id res chain seq x y z
N MET A 1 -12.98 3.55 -19.32
CA MET A 1 -11.76 2.83 -19.75
C MET A 1 -11.37 1.88 -18.64
N LYS A 2 -11.08 0.60 -18.92
CA LYS A 2 -10.54 -0.31 -17.91
C LYS A 2 -9.12 0.18 -17.57
N LYS A 3 -8.86 0.49 -16.31
CA LYS A 3 -7.48 0.75 -15.86
C LYS A 3 -6.77 -0.60 -15.81
N SER A 4 -5.85 -0.86 -16.73
CA SER A 4 -4.96 -2.02 -16.62
C SER A 4 -3.98 -1.79 -15.47
N LYS A 5 -3.87 -2.80 -14.59
CA LYS A 5 -2.95 -2.77 -13.45
C LYS A 5 -1.57 -3.17 -13.93
N GLN A 6 -0.58 -2.34 -13.65
CA GLN A 6 0.82 -2.58 -14.02
C GLN A 6 1.58 -3.29 -12.90
N THR A 7 1.27 -2.98 -11.63
CA THR A 7 1.90 -3.62 -10.47
C THR A 7 0.94 -3.60 -9.28
N GLN A 8 0.89 -4.72 -8.55
CA GLN A 8 0.14 -4.84 -7.30
C GLN A 8 1.03 -5.46 -6.23
N GLU A 9 1.23 -4.75 -5.13
CA GLU A 9 1.92 -5.29 -3.94
C GLU A 9 0.96 -5.23 -2.74
N SER A 10 1.11 -6.15 -1.81
CA SER A 10 0.27 -6.19 -0.61
C SER A 10 1.10 -6.63 0.58
N ILE A 11 0.97 -5.90 1.67
CA ILE A 11 1.70 -6.14 2.91
C ILE A 11 0.68 -6.44 3.99
N ASP A 12 0.84 -7.57 4.67
CA ASP A 12 0.03 -7.92 5.83
C ASP A 12 0.53 -7.17 7.06
N ILE A 13 -0.40 -6.60 7.83
CA ILE A 13 -0.14 -5.97 9.12
C ILE A 13 -0.52 -6.98 10.20
N ILE A 14 0.48 -7.40 10.97
CA ILE A 14 0.36 -8.47 11.97
C ILE A 14 0.50 -7.87 13.36
N ILE A 15 -0.45 -8.16 14.25
CA ILE A 15 -0.37 -7.78 15.67
C ILE A 15 -0.47 -9.06 16.49
N GLY A 16 0.54 -9.30 17.33
CA GLY A 16 0.75 -10.61 17.96
C GLY A 16 0.95 -11.69 16.90
N GLU A 17 -0.03 -12.59 16.76
CA GLU A 17 -0.01 -13.69 15.78
C GLU A 17 -1.14 -13.57 14.72
N LYS A 18 -1.84 -12.42 14.68
CA LYS A 18 -3.00 -12.22 13.81
C LYS A 18 -2.74 -11.17 12.75
N ILE A 19 -3.13 -11.49 11.51
CA ILE A 19 -3.24 -10.48 10.45
C ILE A 19 -4.47 -9.63 10.74
N VAL A 20 -4.25 -8.37 11.14
CA VAL A 20 -5.32 -7.45 11.53
C VAL A 20 -5.71 -6.49 10.41
N ALA A 21 -4.82 -6.27 9.45
CA ALA A 21 -5.07 -5.47 8.26
C ALA A 21 -4.14 -5.87 7.11
N ASN A 22 -4.42 -5.41 5.90
CA ASN A 22 -3.54 -5.52 4.74
C ASN A 22 -3.48 -4.17 4.03
N LEU A 23 -2.30 -3.77 3.60
CA LEU A 23 -2.08 -2.56 2.82
C LEU A 23 -1.69 -2.96 1.39
N SER A 24 -2.51 -2.61 0.42
CA SER A 24 -2.29 -2.89 -0.99
C SER A 24 -1.91 -1.63 -1.76
N PHE A 25 -0.90 -1.72 -2.62
CA PHE A 25 -0.50 -0.66 -3.53
C PHE A 25 -0.72 -1.11 -4.97
N ASN A 26 -1.51 -0.33 -5.70
CA ASN A 26 -1.77 -0.53 -7.12
C ASN A 26 -1.17 0.63 -7.92
N ALA A 27 -0.30 0.30 -8.86
CA ALA A 27 0.14 1.21 -9.91
C ALA A 27 -0.57 0.86 -11.22
N TYR A 28 -1.18 1.87 -11.85
CA TYR A 28 -1.89 1.72 -13.11
C TYR A 28 -1.07 2.30 -14.25
N GLU A 29 -1.20 1.72 -15.44
CA GLU A 29 -0.53 2.19 -16.67
C GLU A 29 -0.87 3.64 -17.02
N THR A 30 -1.99 4.16 -16.51
CA THR A 30 -2.38 5.57 -16.67
C THR A 30 -1.59 6.53 -15.77
N GLY A 31 -0.57 6.04 -15.05
CA GLY A 31 0.17 6.80 -14.03
C GLY A 31 -0.62 7.02 -12.72
N ALA A 32 -1.81 6.43 -12.59
CA ALA A 32 -2.58 6.52 -11.35
C ALA A 32 -1.98 5.59 -10.30
N LEU A 33 -1.98 6.04 -9.05
CA LEU A 33 -1.54 5.28 -7.89
C LEU A 33 -2.70 5.19 -6.91
N ASP A 34 -2.87 4.01 -6.34
CA ASP A 34 -3.91 3.71 -5.36
C ASP A 34 -3.28 2.92 -4.22
N ALA A 35 -3.57 3.35 -3.01
CA ALA A 35 -3.19 2.67 -1.78
C ALA A 35 -4.47 2.34 -1.03
N GLN A 36 -4.68 1.05 -0.74
CA GLN A 36 -5.86 0.57 -0.04
C GLN A 36 -5.44 -0.14 1.24
N LEU A 37 -5.84 0.40 2.39
CA LEU A 37 -5.76 -0.29 3.67
C LEU A 37 -7.09 -1.01 3.93
N THR A 38 -7.04 -2.33 4.08
CA THR A 38 -8.19 -3.16 4.46
C THR A 38 -7.98 -3.65 5.89
N ILE A 39 -8.88 -3.26 6.81
CA ILE A 39 -8.81 -3.69 8.21
C ILE A 39 -9.70 -4.92 8.38
N ASN A 40 -9.10 -6.06 8.71
CA ASN A 40 -9.81 -7.33 8.91
C ASN A 40 -10.25 -7.52 10.37
N GLY A 41 -9.49 -6.95 11.31
CA GLY A 41 -9.72 -7.02 12.76
C GLY A 41 -9.78 -5.64 13.40
N PRO A 42 -10.89 -4.88 13.29
CA PRO A 42 -10.92 -3.47 13.67
C PRO A 42 -10.70 -3.20 15.17
N GLN A 43 -11.14 -4.09 16.05
CA GLN A 43 -10.90 -3.92 17.50
C GLN A 43 -9.43 -4.13 17.86
N ASP A 44 -8.80 -5.16 17.29
CA ASP A 44 -7.38 -5.45 17.52
C ASP A 44 -6.50 -4.35 16.89
N PHE A 45 -6.88 -3.85 15.71
CA PHE A 45 -6.17 -2.80 14.99
C PHE A 45 -6.26 -1.42 15.66
N HIS A 46 -7.45 -0.97 16.07
CA HIS A 46 -7.61 0.39 16.63
C HIS A 46 -7.15 0.53 18.09
N ASN A 47 -7.09 -0.57 18.83
CA ASN A 47 -6.67 -0.56 20.24
C ASN A 47 -5.17 -0.83 20.44
N SER A 48 -4.43 -1.22 19.40
CA SER A 48 -2.99 -1.45 19.49
C SER A 48 -2.19 -0.18 19.19
N GLU A 49 -1.19 0.11 20.03
CA GLU A 49 -0.18 1.15 19.75
C GLU A 49 0.80 0.71 18.65
N GLU A 50 1.05 -0.60 18.53
CA GLU A 50 1.91 -1.17 17.47
C GLU A 50 1.30 -0.92 16.09
N ALA A 51 -0.02 -1.09 15.95
CA ALA A 51 -0.74 -0.77 14.71
C ALA A 51 -0.53 0.69 14.27
N LYS A 52 -0.44 1.62 15.22
CA LYS A 52 -0.28 3.05 14.94
C LYS A 52 1.15 3.42 14.55
N ASN A 53 2.14 2.74 15.13
CA ASN A 53 3.55 2.98 14.84
C ASN A 53 3.97 2.32 13.53
N GLU A 54 3.62 1.06 13.32
CA GLU A 54 3.98 0.32 12.10
C GLU A 54 3.21 0.81 10.87
N LEU A 55 1.95 1.26 11.01
CA LEU A 55 1.19 1.80 9.88
C LEU A 55 1.88 3.02 9.26
N ASN A 56 2.49 3.89 10.07
CA ASN A 56 3.19 5.06 9.57
C ASN A 56 4.47 4.67 8.81
N GLU A 57 5.21 3.67 9.28
CA GLU A 57 6.40 3.14 8.58
C GLU A 57 6.00 2.46 7.28
N LEU A 58 5.00 1.59 7.29
CA LEU A 58 4.49 0.88 6.11
C LEU A 58 3.92 1.83 5.05
N ILE A 59 3.18 2.87 5.45
CA ILE A 59 2.73 3.92 4.53
C ILE A 59 3.93 4.67 3.95
N SER A 60 4.94 4.99 4.78
CA SER A 60 6.12 5.73 4.35
C SER A 60 6.96 4.94 3.34
N GLU A 61 7.28 3.68 3.64
CA GLU A 61 8.02 2.78 2.76
C GLU A 61 7.34 2.63 1.40
N ALA A 62 6.03 2.47 1.41
CA ALA A 62 5.30 2.30 0.17
C ALA A 62 5.11 3.60 -0.62
N PHE A 63 5.02 4.75 0.05
CA PHE A 63 5.15 6.05 -0.61
C PHE A 63 6.53 6.20 -1.27
N GLU A 64 7.60 5.77 -0.61
CA GLU A 64 8.96 5.78 -1.19
C GLU A 64 9.09 4.81 -2.37
N ALA A 65 8.59 3.58 -2.25
CA ALA A 65 8.56 2.61 -3.35
C ALA A 65 7.77 3.16 -4.55
N SER A 66 6.66 3.85 -4.29
CA SER A 66 5.87 4.52 -5.32
C SER A 66 6.63 5.68 -5.98
N LYS A 67 7.38 6.50 -5.21
CA LYS A 67 8.25 7.55 -5.76
C LYS A 67 9.33 6.97 -6.66
N ASN A 68 9.95 5.87 -6.25
CA ASN A 68 10.99 5.20 -7.04
C ASN A 68 10.41 4.61 -8.35
N LYS A 69 9.23 4.01 -8.30
CA LYS A 69 8.52 3.51 -9.50
C LYS A 69 8.09 4.64 -10.44
N LEU A 70 7.66 5.79 -9.91
CA LEU A 70 7.38 6.99 -10.70
C LEU A 70 8.64 7.62 -11.31
N ALA A 71 9.75 7.65 -10.57
CA ALA A 71 11.02 8.18 -11.07
C ALA A 71 11.61 7.31 -12.20
N ALA A 72 11.35 6.01 -12.16
CA ALA A 72 11.70 5.07 -13.22
C ALA A 72 10.68 5.04 -14.38
N TYR A 73 9.60 5.82 -14.32
CA TYR A 73 8.62 5.92 -15.39
C TYR A 73 9.18 6.83 -16.51
N GLU A 74 9.65 6.22 -17.59
CA GLU A 74 9.86 6.94 -18.84
C GLU A 74 8.51 7.24 -19.47
N VAL A 75 8.13 8.52 -19.52
CA VAL A 75 7.00 8.95 -20.33
C VAL A 75 7.29 8.53 -21.76
N THR A 76 6.59 7.52 -22.25
CA THR A 76 6.60 7.21 -23.67
C THR A 76 5.81 8.31 -24.35
N GLU A 77 6.53 9.31 -24.88
CA GLU A 77 5.95 10.27 -25.82
C GLU A 77 5.46 9.45 -27.02
N ASN A 78 4.13 9.41 -27.19
CA ASN A 78 3.53 8.96 -28.45
C ASN A 78 3.83 9.97 -29.56
#